data_AF-A0A534NNE0-F1
#
_entry.id   AF-A0A534NNE0-F1
#
_cell.length_a   1.000
_cell.length_b   1.000
_cell.length_c   1.000
_cell.angle_alpha   90.00
_cell.angle_beta   90.00
_cell.angle_gamma   90.00
#
_symmetry.space_group_name_H-M   'P 1'
#
loop_
_entity.id
_entity.type
_entity.pdbx_description
1 polymer ?
#
loop_
_entity_poly.entity_id
_entity_poly.type
_entity_poly.pdbx_seq_one_letter_code
_entity_poly.pdbx_strand_id
1 'polypeptide(L)'
;MSVCDELRANAAGIAALPEGDPDREAFFAHARGCSGCMEALQEGEKLVAALARAELPPPSSRALRRASAPILAELTPSRWPVRAAAAVAAFAIPILFSNHRDLEGWAAAFLVLVLASTLSATAGALRAGAWVALAASAGFAIAAGGIPGFADTEPGLATRVGVDCLVLELAGGAVATALVLWRTGASAAFPAATAAAGALAAQGALHLACTAHAQAPHLWVFHVGGVAAAAFAGWMLQRRVVYLSSVRS
;
A
#
# COMPACT_ATOMS: atom_id res chain seq x y z
N MET A 1 -22.41 1.49 22.41
CA MET A 1 -21.68 1.41 23.71
C MET A 1 -22.19 2.55 24.56
N SER A 2 -22.56 2.34 25.83
CA SER A 2 -23.04 3.45 26.68
C SER A 2 -21.86 4.29 27.18
N VAL A 3 -22.10 5.56 27.52
CA VAL A 3 -21.08 6.45 28.13
C VAL A 3 -20.49 5.82 29.41
N CYS A 4 -21.31 5.10 30.17
CA CYS A 4 -20.87 4.37 31.36
C CYS A 4 -19.89 3.24 31.02
N ASP A 5 -20.12 2.50 29.93
CA ASP A 5 -19.23 1.40 29.50
C ASP A 5 -17.88 1.95 29.06
N GLU A 6 -17.90 3.04 28.29
CA GLU A 6 -16.71 3.71 27.79
C GLU A 6 -15.86 4.29 28.93
N LEU A 7 -16.49 5.03 29.85
CA LEU A 7 -15.78 5.63 30.99
C LEU A 7 -15.16 4.56 31.87
N ARG A 8 -15.92 3.51 32.24
CA ARG A 8 -15.40 2.45 33.12
C ARG A 8 -14.24 1.69 32.51
N ALA A 9 -14.32 1.39 31.21
CA ALA A 9 -13.23 0.72 30.51
C ALA A 9 -11.96 1.56 30.41
N ASN A 10 -12.10 2.89 30.36
CA ASN A 10 -11.00 3.83 30.11
C ASN A 10 -10.64 4.72 31.31
N ALA A 11 -11.12 4.40 32.51
CA ALA A 11 -11.06 5.30 33.67
C ALA A 11 -9.64 5.76 34.03
N ALA A 12 -8.65 4.86 33.97
CA ALA A 12 -7.25 5.22 34.20
C ALA A 12 -6.67 6.12 33.10
N GLY A 13 -7.10 5.93 31.84
CA GLY A 13 -6.70 6.80 30.73
C GLY A 13 -7.29 8.20 30.87
N ILE A 14 -8.56 8.30 31.24
CA ILE A 14 -9.24 9.57 31.52
C ILE A 14 -8.60 10.28 32.72
N ALA A 15 -8.28 9.55 33.78
CA ALA A 15 -7.60 10.09 34.97
C ALA A 15 -6.17 10.56 34.68
N ALA A 16 -5.50 9.99 33.67
CA ALA A 16 -4.16 10.38 33.25
C ALA A 16 -4.13 11.65 32.38
N LEU A 17 -5.30 12.16 31.94
CA LEU A 17 -5.38 13.40 31.17
C LEU A 17 -4.99 14.62 32.03
N PRO A 18 -4.38 15.67 31.42
CA PRO A 18 -4.04 16.90 32.12
C PRO A 18 -5.25 17.54 32.81
N GLU A 19 -4.99 18.31 33.87
CA GLU A 19 -6.04 19.16 34.44
C GLU A 19 -6.47 20.23 33.42
N GLY A 20 -7.77 20.47 33.30
CA GLY A 20 -8.35 21.37 32.31
C GLY A 20 -8.56 20.76 30.92
N ASP A 21 -8.29 19.46 30.75
CA ASP A 21 -8.65 18.75 29.52
C ASP A 21 -10.19 18.62 29.39
N PRO A 22 -10.79 19.03 28.25
CA PRO A 22 -12.24 19.07 28.09
C PRO A 22 -12.88 17.68 28.16
N ASP A 23 -12.20 16.63 27.71
CA ASP A 23 -12.72 15.27 27.76
C ASP A 23 -12.73 14.77 29.20
N ARG A 24 -11.65 15.05 29.96
CA ARG A 24 -11.60 14.78 31.40
C ARG A 24 -12.75 15.47 32.12
N GLU A 25 -12.96 16.76 31.90
CA GLU A 25 -14.04 17.52 32.54
C GLU A 25 -15.43 16.96 32.22
N ALA A 26 -15.67 16.58 30.96
CA ALA A 26 -16.93 15.99 30.52
C ALA A 26 -17.22 14.65 31.22
N PHE A 27 -16.23 13.76 31.30
CA PHE A 27 -16.39 12.48 31.99
C PHE A 27 -16.56 12.64 33.51
N PHE A 28 -15.87 13.60 34.14
CA PHE A 28 -16.07 13.92 35.55
C PHE A 28 -17.47 14.49 35.82
N ALA A 29 -18.00 15.34 34.93
CA ALA A 29 -19.35 15.86 35.05
C ALA A 29 -20.40 14.73 35.01
N HIS A 30 -20.25 13.77 34.11
CA HIS A 30 -21.08 12.57 34.06
C HIS A 30 -20.95 11.73 35.35
N ALA A 31 -19.73 11.46 35.79
CA ALA A 31 -19.47 10.63 36.96
C ALA A 31 -20.07 11.18 38.26
N ARG A 32 -20.17 12.51 38.42
CA ARG A 32 -20.85 13.13 39.58
C ARG A 32 -22.30 12.68 39.73
N GLY A 33 -22.98 12.34 38.63
CA GLY A 33 -24.34 11.81 38.62
C GLY A 33 -24.43 10.28 38.61
N CYS A 34 -23.30 9.56 38.53
CA CYS A 34 -23.27 8.11 38.40
C CYS A 34 -22.20 7.49 39.32
N SER A 35 -22.63 6.92 40.45
CA SER A 35 -21.74 6.36 41.48
C SER A 35 -20.75 5.33 40.92
N GLY A 36 -21.21 4.41 40.08
CA GLY A 36 -20.33 3.38 39.50
C GLY A 36 -19.32 3.92 38.47
N CYS A 37 -19.53 5.11 37.91
CA CYS A 37 -18.54 5.79 37.07
C CYS A 37 -17.56 6.60 37.94
N MET A 38 -18.06 7.22 39.01
CA MET A 38 -17.22 7.91 40.00
C MET A 38 -16.22 6.96 40.65
N GLU A 39 -16.67 5.78 41.07
CA GLU A 39 -15.81 4.75 41.66
C GLU A 39 -14.72 4.31 40.66
N ALA A 40 -15.09 4.03 39.41
CA ALA A 40 -14.12 3.65 38.38
C ALA A 40 -13.07 4.75 38.14
N LEU A 41 -13.47 6.03 38.09
CA LEU A 41 -12.52 7.14 37.96
C LEU A 41 -11.57 7.24 39.15
N GLN A 42 -12.08 7.08 40.38
CA GLN A 42 -11.23 7.10 41.58
C GLN A 42 -10.22 5.94 41.58
N GLU A 43 -10.63 4.74 41.16
CA GLU A 43 -9.69 3.62 40.97
C GLU A 43 -8.66 3.91 39.86
N GLY A 44 -9.09 4.58 38.78
CA GLY A 44 -8.20 5.10 37.74
C GLY A 44 -7.15 6.08 38.29
N GLU A 45 -7.56 7.07 39.08
CA GLU A 45 -6.67 8.04 39.74
C GLU A 45 -5.69 7.35 40.68
N LYS A 46 -6.14 6.38 41.49
CA LYS A 46 -5.28 5.58 42.36
C LYS A 46 -4.22 4.82 41.56
N LEU A 47 -4.61 4.21 40.43
CA LEU A 47 -3.69 3.50 39.54
C LEU A 47 -2.65 4.45 38.95
N VAL A 48 -3.06 5.61 38.42
CA VAL A 48 -2.13 6.61 37.86
C VAL A 48 -1.15 7.09 38.93
N ALA A 49 -1.62 7.37 40.15
CA ALA A 49 -0.77 7.75 41.27
C ALA A 49 0.19 6.62 41.69
N ALA A 50 -0.22 5.36 41.63
CA ALA A 50 0.65 4.21 41.88
C ALA A 50 1.73 4.06 40.81
N LEU A 51 1.37 4.22 39.53
CA LEU A 51 2.31 4.18 38.41
C LEU A 51 3.33 5.32 38.47
N ALA A 52 2.91 6.53 38.85
CA ALA A 52 3.79 7.68 39.01
C ALA A 52 4.86 7.48 40.10
N ARG A 53 4.58 6.64 41.11
CA ARG A 53 5.51 6.31 42.19
C ARG A 53 6.32 5.05 41.93
N ALA A 54 5.99 4.29 40.89
CA ALA A 54 6.68 3.04 40.60
C ALA A 54 8.03 3.33 39.92
N GLU A 55 9.11 2.75 40.45
CA GLU A 55 10.41 2.73 39.77
C GLU A 55 10.36 1.70 38.64
N LEU A 56 9.79 2.11 37.51
CA LEU A 56 9.72 1.29 36.32
C LEU A 56 10.97 1.53 35.45
N PRO A 57 11.60 0.48 34.91
CA PRO A 57 12.65 0.67 33.92
C PRO A 57 12.07 1.40 32.70
N PRO A 58 12.88 2.20 31.99
CA PRO A 58 12.41 2.86 30.78
C PRO A 58 11.91 1.82 29.77
N PRO A 59 10.83 2.12 29.03
CA PRO A 59 10.27 1.16 28.07
C PRO A 59 11.33 0.83 27.01
N SER A 60 11.45 -0.45 26.67
CA SER A 60 12.31 -0.86 25.56
C SER A 60 11.88 -0.17 24.26
N SER A 61 12.84 0.08 23.36
CA SER A 61 12.57 0.68 22.05
C SER A 61 11.50 -0.09 21.26
N ARG A 62 11.45 -1.42 21.41
CA ARG A 62 10.43 -2.29 20.81
C ARG A 62 9.05 -2.10 21.43
N ALA A 63 8.95 -1.93 22.74
CA ALA A 63 7.69 -1.69 23.42
C ALA A 63 7.11 -0.32 23.04
N LEU A 64 7.96 0.72 23.04
CA LEU A 64 7.59 2.06 22.62
C LEU A 64 7.08 2.07 21.17
N ARG A 65 7.82 1.48 20.22
CA ARG A 65 7.40 1.39 18.81
C ARG A 65 6.07 0.67 18.65
N ARG A 66 5.83 -0.40 19.42
CA ARG A 66 4.57 -1.16 19.35
C ARG A 66 3.39 -0.33 19.84
N ALA A 67 3.58 0.41 20.94
CA ALA A 67 2.54 1.27 21.52
C ALA A 67 2.26 2.50 20.65
N SER A 68 3.29 3.13 20.07
CA SER A 68 3.14 4.36 19.27
C SER A 68 2.71 4.10 17.83
N ALA A 69 2.96 2.91 17.26
CA ALA A 69 2.63 2.59 15.87
C ALA A 69 1.17 2.86 15.46
N PRO A 70 0.13 2.43 16.20
CA PRO A 70 -1.25 2.69 15.82
C PRO A 70 -1.60 4.19 15.85
N ILE A 71 -1.16 4.90 16.89
CA ILE A 71 -1.38 6.35 17.04
C ILE A 71 -0.73 7.11 15.89
N LEU A 72 0.53 6.77 15.57
CA LEU A 72 1.22 7.39 14.45
C LEU A 72 0.56 7.04 13.11
N ALA A 73 -0.01 5.84 12.96
CA ALA A 73 -0.75 5.48 11.75
C ALA A 73 -2.00 6.34 11.56
N GLU A 74 -2.73 6.65 12.63
CA GLU A 74 -3.89 7.55 12.61
C GLU A 74 -3.51 9.01 12.35
N LEU A 75 -2.40 9.46 12.92
CA LEU A 75 -1.89 10.82 12.74
C LEU A 75 -1.17 11.03 11.40
N THR A 76 -0.85 9.95 10.67
CA THR A 76 -0.14 10.08 9.40
C THR A 76 -1.11 10.52 8.31
N PRO A 77 -0.92 11.70 7.68
CA PRO A 77 -1.78 12.16 6.60
C PRO A 77 -1.81 11.12 5.47
N SER A 78 -3.00 10.91 4.91
CA SER A 78 -3.19 9.83 3.96
C SER A 78 -2.28 9.98 2.74
N ARG A 79 -1.51 8.92 2.46
CA ARG A 79 -0.47 8.90 1.41
C ARG A 79 -0.96 8.29 0.11
N TRP A 80 -2.26 7.99 0.03
CA TRP A 80 -2.90 7.40 -1.14
C TRP A 80 -2.72 8.25 -2.41
N PRO A 81 -2.76 9.61 -2.39
CA PRO A 81 -2.66 10.40 -3.63
C PRO A 81 -1.28 10.27 -4.26
N VAL A 82 -0.22 10.28 -3.42
CA VAL A 82 1.16 10.12 -3.87
C VAL A 82 1.37 8.76 -4.52
N ARG A 83 0.81 7.70 -3.94
CA ARG A 83 0.92 6.34 -4.47
C ARG A 83 0.13 6.17 -5.77
N ALA A 84 -1.07 6.74 -5.86
CA ALA A 84 -1.85 6.77 -7.09
C ALA A 84 -1.10 7.53 -8.21
N ALA A 85 -0.59 8.72 -7.90
CA ALA A 85 0.18 9.53 -8.86
C ALA A 85 1.44 8.82 -9.36
N ALA A 86 2.08 7.99 -8.53
CA ALA A 86 3.23 7.19 -8.93
C ALA A 86 2.89 6.15 -10.01
N ALA A 87 1.70 5.55 -9.97
CA ALA A 87 1.21 4.66 -11.03
C ALA A 87 0.89 5.43 -12.32
N VAL A 88 0.30 6.62 -12.21
CA VAL A 88 0.07 7.53 -13.35
C VAL A 88 1.39 7.93 -14.02
N ALA A 89 2.42 8.23 -13.24
CA ALA A 89 3.75 8.53 -13.77
C ALA A 89 4.35 7.33 -14.52
N ALA A 90 4.19 6.11 -14.01
CA ALA A 90 4.65 4.88 -14.67
C ALA A 90 3.91 4.62 -16.00
N PHE A 91 2.60 4.90 -16.06
CA PHE A 91 1.81 4.83 -17.29
C PHE A 91 2.24 5.88 -18.33
N ALA A 92 2.56 7.10 -17.89
CA ALA A 92 2.92 8.19 -18.80
C ALA A 92 4.22 7.92 -19.56
N ILE A 93 5.19 7.21 -18.96
CA ILE A 93 6.52 7.00 -19.55
C ILE A 93 6.43 6.29 -20.91
N PRO A 94 5.83 5.08 -21.07
CA PRO A 94 5.75 4.44 -22.38
C PRO A 94 5.01 5.28 -23.41
N ILE A 95 3.96 6.02 -23.02
CA ILE A 95 3.18 6.87 -23.94
C ILE A 95 4.01 8.02 -24.48
N LEU A 96 4.80 8.68 -23.63
CA LEU A 96 5.60 9.85 -24.04
C LEU A 96 6.69 9.48 -25.06
N PHE A 97 7.19 8.24 -25.02
CA PHE A 97 8.24 7.76 -25.91
C PHE A 97 7.72 6.85 -27.04
N SER A 98 6.39 6.63 -27.15
CA SER A 98 5.84 5.79 -28.21
C SER A 98 5.67 6.55 -29.53
N ASN A 99 6.20 5.97 -30.60
CA ASN A 99 5.98 6.45 -31.97
C ASN A 99 4.68 5.91 -32.59
N HIS A 100 4.16 4.81 -32.03
CA HIS A 100 2.90 4.19 -32.43
C HIS A 100 1.93 4.21 -31.25
N ARG A 101 0.64 4.40 -31.56
CA ARG A 101 -0.47 4.35 -30.60
C ARG A 101 -1.69 3.77 -31.28
N ASP A 102 -2.19 2.65 -30.76
CA ASP A 102 -3.53 2.20 -31.06
C ASP A 102 -4.55 3.13 -30.39
N LEU A 103 -5.47 3.69 -31.18
CA LEU A 103 -6.48 4.63 -30.70
C LEU A 103 -7.72 3.91 -30.17
N GLU A 104 -7.92 2.63 -30.49
CA GLU A 104 -9.08 1.86 -30.05
C GLU A 104 -8.87 1.29 -28.63
N GLY A 105 -7.61 0.98 -28.26
CA GLY A 105 -7.25 0.44 -26.95
C GLY A 105 -7.33 1.40 -25.74
N TRP A 106 -7.67 2.68 -25.91
CA TRP A 106 -7.63 3.67 -24.82
C TRP A 106 -8.55 3.31 -23.64
N ALA A 107 -9.75 2.80 -23.91
CA ALA A 107 -10.68 2.41 -22.85
C ALA A 107 -10.08 1.31 -21.95
N ALA A 108 -9.47 0.30 -22.57
CA ALA A 108 -8.81 -0.79 -21.86
C ALA A 108 -7.57 -0.30 -21.09
N ALA A 109 -6.75 0.56 -21.71
CA ALA A 109 -5.58 1.16 -21.08
C ALA A 109 -5.96 2.02 -19.85
N PHE A 110 -7.01 2.83 -19.94
CA PHE A 110 -7.51 3.63 -18.81
C PHE A 110 -8.07 2.76 -17.69
N LEU A 111 -8.78 1.68 -18.02
CA LEU A 111 -9.28 0.73 -17.01
C LEU A 111 -8.11 0.10 -16.23
N VAL A 112 -7.06 -0.34 -16.93
CA VAL A 112 -5.85 -0.88 -16.30
C VAL A 112 -5.14 0.19 -15.45
N LEU A 113 -5.06 1.43 -15.92
CA LEU A 113 -4.49 2.55 -15.14
C LEU A 113 -5.28 2.82 -13.86
N VAL A 114 -6.61 2.82 -13.91
CA VAL A 114 -7.46 3.00 -12.72
C VAL A 114 -7.23 1.86 -11.73
N LEU A 115 -7.16 0.62 -12.20
CA LEU A 115 -6.86 -0.55 -11.37
C LEU A 115 -5.48 -0.43 -10.71
N ALA A 116 -4.45 -0.12 -11.49
CA ALA A 116 -3.09 0.05 -11.01
C ALA A 116 -2.98 1.19 -9.98
N SER A 117 -3.63 2.33 -10.25
CA SER A 117 -3.67 3.47 -9.34
C SER A 117 -4.36 3.13 -8.03
N THR A 118 -5.47 2.39 -8.09
CA THR A 118 -6.20 1.92 -6.90
C THR A 118 -5.37 0.92 -6.08
N LEU A 119 -4.70 -0.02 -6.73
CA LEU A 119 -3.81 -0.98 -6.07
C LEU A 119 -2.62 -0.30 -5.41
N SER A 120 -2.03 0.69 -6.07
CA SER A 120 -0.95 1.50 -5.50
C SER A 120 -1.44 2.34 -4.32
N ALA A 121 -2.58 3.03 -4.46
CA ALA A 121 -3.20 3.84 -3.42
C ALA A 121 -3.48 3.05 -2.14
N THR A 122 -4.00 1.83 -2.30
CA THR A 122 -4.38 0.92 -1.20
C THR A 122 -3.24 -0.03 -0.77
N ALA A 123 -2.02 0.19 -1.26
CA ALA A 123 -0.88 -0.64 -0.92
C ALA A 123 -0.67 -0.68 0.62
N GLY A 124 -0.58 -1.89 1.16
CA GLY A 124 -0.47 -2.13 2.60
C GLY A 124 -1.78 -2.41 3.33
N ALA A 125 -2.93 -2.01 2.77
CA ALA A 125 -4.24 -2.41 3.26
C ALA A 125 -4.54 -3.87 2.87
N LEU A 126 -4.18 -4.24 1.63
CA LEU A 126 -4.34 -5.60 1.11
C LEU A 126 -3.01 -6.36 1.18
N ARG A 127 -2.94 -7.38 2.03
CA ARG A 127 -1.77 -8.29 2.11
C ARG A 127 -1.45 -8.97 0.77
N ALA A 128 -2.45 -9.14 -0.10
CA ALA A 128 -2.34 -9.78 -1.40
C ALA A 128 -2.20 -8.80 -2.58
N GLY A 129 -1.91 -7.51 -2.36
CA GLY A 129 -1.94 -6.48 -3.42
C GLY A 129 -1.11 -6.82 -4.67
N ALA A 130 0.07 -7.42 -4.51
CA ALA A 130 0.90 -7.88 -5.63
C ALA A 130 0.27 -9.04 -6.43
N TRP A 131 -0.44 -9.96 -5.75
CA TRP A 131 -1.18 -11.03 -6.40
C TRP A 131 -2.39 -10.51 -7.17
N VAL A 132 -3.06 -9.47 -6.66
CA VAL A 132 -4.17 -8.82 -7.37
C VAL A 132 -3.66 -8.14 -8.65
N ALA A 133 -2.50 -7.48 -8.59
CA ALA A 133 -1.88 -6.90 -9.79
C ALA A 133 -1.53 -7.97 -10.83
N LEU A 134 -0.99 -9.12 -10.39
CA LEU A 134 -0.70 -10.24 -11.28
C LEU A 134 -1.96 -10.85 -11.90
N ALA A 135 -3.02 -11.03 -11.10
CA ALA A 135 -4.31 -11.53 -11.59
C ALA A 135 -4.94 -10.56 -12.60
N ALA A 136 -4.84 -9.24 -12.35
CA ALA A 136 -5.28 -8.22 -13.29
C ALA A 136 -4.49 -8.27 -14.60
N SER A 137 -3.16 -8.41 -14.52
CA SER A 137 -2.27 -8.57 -15.68
C SER A 137 -2.63 -9.82 -16.51
N ALA A 138 -2.85 -10.95 -15.84
CA ALA A 138 -3.25 -12.20 -16.49
C ALA A 138 -4.64 -12.11 -17.13
N GLY A 139 -5.63 -11.54 -16.42
CA GLY A 139 -6.97 -11.29 -16.96
C GLY A 139 -6.93 -10.38 -18.19
N PHE A 140 -6.07 -9.36 -18.17
CA PHE A 140 -5.83 -8.50 -19.32
C PHE A 140 -5.22 -9.25 -20.50
N ALA A 141 -4.21 -10.11 -20.26
CA ALA A 141 -3.60 -10.94 -21.30
C ALA A 141 -4.63 -11.88 -21.96
N ILE A 142 -5.51 -12.49 -21.15
CA ILE A 142 -6.61 -13.33 -21.64
C ILE A 142 -7.57 -12.53 -22.51
N ALA A 143 -7.97 -11.34 -22.08
CA ALA A 143 -8.90 -10.50 -22.83
C ALA A 143 -8.30 -9.96 -24.14
N ALA A 144 -7.02 -9.59 -24.14
CA ALA A 144 -6.37 -8.94 -25.28
C ALA A 144 -5.82 -9.93 -26.33
N GLY A 145 -5.34 -11.11 -25.92
CA GLY A 145 -4.73 -12.07 -26.84
C GLY A 145 -5.04 -13.54 -26.56
N GLY A 146 -5.84 -13.87 -25.54
CA GLY A 146 -6.26 -15.23 -25.23
C GLY A 146 -5.26 -16.04 -24.39
N ILE A 147 -5.42 -17.37 -24.43
CA ILE A 147 -4.58 -18.32 -23.69
C ILE A 147 -3.65 -19.05 -24.68
N PRO A 148 -2.31 -19.06 -24.46
CA PRO A 148 -1.36 -19.74 -25.32
C PRO A 148 -1.73 -21.22 -25.53
N GLY A 149 -1.62 -21.71 -26.76
CA GLY A 149 -1.92 -23.10 -27.11
C GLY A 149 -3.41 -23.47 -27.21
N PHE A 150 -4.33 -22.52 -27.02
CA PHE A 150 -5.78 -22.74 -27.22
C PHE A 150 -6.35 -22.08 -28.49
N ALA A 151 -5.54 -21.38 -29.28
CA ALA A 151 -5.95 -20.73 -30.53
C ALA A 151 -5.04 -21.14 -31.70
N ASP A 152 -5.62 -21.35 -32.90
CA ASP A 152 -4.95 -21.76 -34.15
C ASP A 152 -4.05 -20.67 -34.80
N THR A 153 -3.68 -19.67 -34.02
CA THR A 153 -2.91 -18.51 -34.47
C THR A 153 -1.71 -18.35 -33.56
N GLU A 154 -0.61 -19.01 -33.92
CA GLU A 154 0.69 -18.74 -33.30
C GLU A 154 1.56 -17.96 -34.31
N PRO A 155 1.33 -16.65 -34.51
CA PRO A 155 2.41 -15.79 -34.95
C PRO A 155 3.49 -15.85 -33.87
N GLY A 156 4.74 -16.12 -34.29
CA GLY A 156 5.84 -16.41 -33.38
C GLY A 156 6.07 -15.34 -32.30
N LEU A 157 6.71 -15.76 -31.21
CA LEU A 157 7.08 -14.90 -30.07
C LEU A 157 7.94 -13.73 -30.54
N ALA A 158 7.36 -12.53 -30.63
CA ALA A 158 8.06 -11.28 -30.96
C ALA A 158 9.05 -10.87 -29.87
N THR A 159 10.15 -11.62 -29.76
CA THR A 159 11.05 -11.65 -28.59
C THR A 159 11.75 -10.32 -28.38
N ARG A 160 12.21 -9.67 -29.47
CA ARG A 160 12.89 -8.37 -29.37
C ARG A 160 11.97 -7.29 -28.81
N VAL A 161 10.76 -7.18 -29.36
CA VAL A 161 9.72 -6.27 -28.86
C VAL A 161 9.39 -6.60 -27.41
N GLY A 162 9.33 -7.89 -27.08
CA GLY A 162 9.03 -8.36 -25.73
C GLY A 162 10.06 -7.93 -24.69
N VAL A 163 11.36 -7.96 -25.02
CA VAL A 163 12.42 -7.46 -24.13
C VAL A 163 12.26 -5.96 -23.89
N ASP A 164 11.94 -5.18 -24.92
CA ASP A 164 11.71 -3.74 -24.78
C ASP A 164 10.49 -3.45 -23.87
N CYS A 165 9.39 -4.21 -24.04
CA CYS A 165 8.23 -4.15 -23.16
C CYS A 165 8.58 -4.48 -21.70
N LEU A 166 9.30 -5.57 -21.48
CA LEU A 166 9.73 -5.99 -20.15
C LEU A 166 10.57 -4.91 -19.45
N VAL A 167 11.51 -4.29 -20.17
CA VAL A 167 12.34 -3.20 -19.63
C VAL A 167 11.46 -2.01 -19.21
N LEU A 168 10.50 -1.61 -20.04
CA LEU A 168 9.59 -0.50 -19.74
C LEU A 168 8.68 -0.79 -18.55
N GLU A 169 8.21 -2.02 -18.40
CA GLU A 169 7.41 -2.44 -17.24
C GLU A 169 8.21 -2.45 -15.95
N LEU A 170 9.44 -3.00 -15.98
CA LEU A 170 10.35 -2.95 -14.85
C LEU A 170 10.72 -1.51 -14.49
N ALA A 171 10.93 -0.64 -15.48
CA ALA A 171 11.15 0.79 -15.27
C ALA A 171 9.93 1.47 -14.64
N GLY A 172 8.71 1.16 -15.09
CA GLY A 172 7.47 1.64 -14.47
C GLY A 172 7.35 1.21 -13.00
N GLY A 173 7.62 -0.06 -12.69
CA GLY A 173 7.65 -0.57 -11.32
C GLY A 173 8.72 0.09 -10.45
N ALA A 174 9.92 0.32 -11.00
CA ALA A 174 11.02 0.99 -10.32
C ALA A 174 10.71 2.47 -10.03
N VAL A 175 10.20 3.22 -11.02
CA VAL A 175 9.82 4.63 -10.88
C VAL A 175 8.72 4.78 -9.84
N ALA A 176 7.65 3.98 -9.93
CA ALA A 176 6.55 4.06 -8.97
C ALA A 176 7.04 3.79 -7.54
N THR A 177 7.86 2.76 -7.36
CA THR A 177 8.43 2.40 -6.06
C THR A 177 9.39 3.48 -5.54
N ALA A 178 10.26 4.02 -6.40
CA ALA A 178 11.19 5.08 -6.03
C ALA A 178 10.47 6.37 -5.62
N LEU A 179 9.42 6.78 -6.35
CA LEU A 179 8.60 7.95 -6.02
C LEU A 179 7.91 7.77 -4.67
N VAL A 180 7.32 6.60 -4.42
CA VAL A 180 6.67 6.31 -3.13
C VAL A 180 7.70 6.27 -2.01
N LEU A 181 8.85 5.62 -2.19
CA LEU A 181 9.92 5.59 -1.19
C LEU A 181 10.44 7.00 -0.89
N TRP A 182 10.65 7.83 -1.90
CA TRP A 182 11.15 9.19 -1.76
C TRP A 182 10.16 10.09 -1.00
N ARG A 183 8.86 9.99 -1.32
CA ARG A 183 7.83 10.86 -0.74
C ARG A 183 7.23 10.37 0.57
N THR A 184 7.25 9.07 0.82
CA THR A 184 6.63 8.45 2.01
C THR A 184 7.65 7.83 2.96
N GLY A 185 8.90 7.66 2.54
CA GLY A 185 9.93 7.01 3.36
C GLY A 185 9.80 5.50 3.40
N ALA A 186 10.90 4.83 3.78
CA ALA A 186 11.04 3.38 3.69
C ALA A 186 10.09 2.59 4.61
N SER A 187 9.71 3.15 5.76
CA SER A 187 8.83 2.49 6.75
C SER A 187 7.38 2.41 6.32
N ALA A 188 6.95 3.26 5.38
CA ALA A 188 5.57 3.36 4.92
C ALA A 188 5.38 2.92 3.46
N ALA A 189 6.46 2.52 2.80
CA ALA A 189 6.39 1.98 1.44
C ALA A 189 6.03 0.49 1.50
N PHE A 190 5.29 0.04 0.49
CA PHE A 190 4.96 -1.37 0.26
C PHE A 190 5.54 -1.80 -1.10
N PRO A 191 6.87 -1.98 -1.20
CA PRO A 191 7.57 -1.98 -2.48
C PRO A 191 7.08 -3.05 -3.45
N ALA A 192 6.70 -4.23 -2.96
CA ALA A 192 6.14 -5.30 -3.80
C ALA A 192 4.84 -4.87 -4.49
N ALA A 193 3.89 -4.31 -3.75
CA ALA A 193 2.61 -3.87 -4.28
C ALA A 193 2.76 -2.64 -5.19
N THR A 194 3.61 -1.68 -4.82
CA THR A 194 3.86 -0.49 -5.64
C THR A 194 4.61 -0.81 -6.92
N ALA A 195 5.58 -1.74 -6.88
CA ALA A 195 6.30 -2.17 -8.08
C ALA A 195 5.37 -2.92 -9.04
N ALA A 196 4.56 -3.86 -8.53
CA ALA A 196 3.58 -4.59 -9.33
C ALA A 196 2.54 -3.64 -9.96
N ALA A 197 2.05 -2.67 -9.19
CA ALA A 197 1.11 -1.65 -9.69
C ALA A 197 1.76 -0.75 -10.76
N GLY A 198 3.00 -0.31 -10.55
CA GLY A 198 3.75 0.49 -11.54
C GLY A 198 3.99 -0.26 -12.84
N ALA A 199 4.36 -1.55 -12.76
CA ALA A 199 4.50 -2.42 -13.92
C ALA A 199 3.16 -2.65 -14.64
N LEU A 200 2.08 -2.89 -13.90
CA LEU A 200 0.73 -3.03 -14.46
C LEU A 200 0.27 -1.74 -15.17
N ALA A 201 0.59 -0.57 -14.60
CA ALA A 201 0.31 0.71 -15.25
C ALA A 201 1.09 0.86 -16.56
N ALA A 202 2.38 0.50 -16.56
CA ALA A 202 3.19 0.47 -17.78
C ALA A 202 2.66 -0.54 -18.81
N GLN A 203 2.19 -1.72 -18.38
CA GLN A 203 1.52 -2.70 -19.24
C GLN A 203 0.27 -2.10 -19.92
N GLY A 204 -0.56 -1.38 -19.15
CA GLY A 204 -1.73 -0.67 -19.70
C GLY A 204 -1.35 0.36 -20.77
N ALA A 205 -0.26 1.10 -20.56
CA ALA A 205 0.26 2.03 -21.56
C ALA A 205 0.85 1.31 -22.79
N LEU A 206 1.55 0.20 -22.57
CA LEU A 206 2.13 -0.62 -23.63
C LEU A 206 1.08 -1.34 -24.46
N HIS A 207 -0.14 -1.55 -23.97
CA HIS A 207 -1.24 -2.01 -24.82
C HIS A 207 -1.47 -1.07 -26.01
N LEU A 208 -1.28 0.23 -25.81
CA LEU A 208 -1.41 1.23 -26.87
C LEU A 208 -0.17 1.26 -27.78
N ALA A 209 1.02 0.99 -27.25
CA ALA A 209 2.29 1.20 -27.95
C ALA A 209 2.92 -0.06 -28.55
N CYS A 210 2.60 -1.25 -28.02
CA CYS A 210 3.19 -2.51 -28.41
C CYS A 210 2.54 -3.03 -29.69
N THR A 211 3.34 -3.36 -30.70
CA THR A 211 2.85 -3.92 -31.97
C THR A 211 2.44 -5.40 -31.87
N ALA A 212 2.73 -6.05 -30.75
CA ALA A 212 2.41 -7.46 -30.47
C ALA A 212 1.32 -7.60 -29.37
N HIS A 213 0.55 -6.54 -29.11
CA HIS A 213 -0.41 -6.46 -28.01
C HIS A 213 -1.59 -7.45 -28.07
N ALA A 214 -1.77 -8.15 -29.19
CA ALA A 214 -2.79 -9.20 -29.37
C ALA A 214 -2.21 -10.63 -29.43
N GLN A 215 -0.88 -10.79 -29.30
CA GLN A 215 -0.22 -12.09 -29.40
C GLN A 215 -0.16 -12.76 -28.03
N ALA A 216 -0.94 -13.82 -27.81
CA ALA A 216 -1.02 -14.52 -26.52
C ALA A 216 0.37 -14.88 -25.94
N PRO A 217 1.28 -15.56 -26.68
CA PRO A 217 2.58 -15.92 -26.14
C PRO A 217 3.39 -14.71 -25.69
N HIS A 218 3.31 -13.60 -26.43
CA HIS A 218 4.00 -12.35 -26.09
C HIS A 218 3.45 -11.74 -24.80
N LEU A 219 2.12 -11.65 -24.67
CA LEU A 219 1.45 -11.13 -23.47
C LEU A 219 1.79 -11.92 -22.22
N TRP A 220 1.79 -13.24 -22.30
CA TRP A 220 2.07 -14.08 -21.14
C TRP A 220 3.54 -14.08 -20.73
N VAL A 221 4.46 -14.16 -21.69
CA VAL A 221 5.90 -14.21 -21.38
C VAL A 221 6.43 -12.85 -20.92
N PHE A 222 6.08 -11.77 -21.63
CA PHE A 222 6.69 -10.47 -21.39
C PHE A 222 5.87 -9.59 -20.46
N HIS A 223 4.57 -9.44 -20.70
CA HIS A 223 3.74 -8.52 -19.91
C HIS A 223 3.38 -9.11 -18.53
N VAL A 224 2.80 -10.32 -18.50
CA VAL A 224 2.50 -11.00 -17.22
C VAL A 224 3.79 -11.35 -16.47
N GLY A 225 4.80 -11.83 -17.20
CA GLY A 225 6.13 -12.09 -16.66
C GLY A 225 6.80 -10.82 -16.10
N GLY A 226 6.64 -9.68 -16.76
CA GLY A 226 7.19 -8.39 -16.32
C GLY A 226 6.55 -7.86 -15.04
N VAL A 227 5.22 -7.94 -14.93
CA VAL A 227 4.51 -7.61 -13.68
C VAL A 227 4.94 -8.55 -12.54
N ALA A 228 5.08 -9.85 -12.81
CA ALA A 228 5.57 -10.82 -11.82
C ALA A 228 7.02 -10.51 -11.37
N ALA A 229 7.90 -10.19 -12.32
CA ALA A 229 9.29 -9.83 -12.05
C ALA A 229 9.39 -8.54 -11.22
N ALA A 230 8.59 -7.51 -11.54
CA ALA A 230 8.53 -6.28 -10.76
C ALA A 230 8.02 -6.52 -9.33
N ALA A 231 6.97 -7.33 -9.17
CA ALA A 231 6.45 -7.72 -7.86
C ALA A 231 7.52 -8.43 -7.01
N PHE A 232 8.25 -9.37 -7.63
CA PHE A 232 9.33 -10.11 -6.97
C PHE A 232 10.50 -9.19 -6.56
N ALA A 233 10.92 -8.28 -7.44
CA ALA A 233 11.95 -7.29 -7.13
C ALA A 233 11.55 -6.39 -5.96
N GLY A 234 10.30 -5.90 -5.95
CA GLY A 234 9.76 -5.13 -4.84
C GLY A 234 9.71 -5.93 -3.53
N TRP A 235 9.38 -7.22 -3.58
CA TRP A 235 9.42 -8.10 -2.41
C TRP A 235 10.85 -8.30 -1.87
N MET A 236 11.84 -8.49 -2.74
CA MET A 236 13.25 -8.55 -2.35
C MET A 236 13.69 -7.25 -1.66
N LEU A 237 13.27 -6.10 -2.19
CA LEU A 237 13.56 -4.79 -1.59
C LEU A 237 12.92 -4.65 -0.21
N GLN A 238 11.67 -5.08 -0.07
CA GLN A 238 10.95 -5.07 1.21
C GLN A 238 11.70 -5.87 2.29
N ARG A 239 12.22 -7.06 1.95
CA ARG A 239 13.01 -7.88 2.88
C ARG A 239 14.29 -7.17 3.33
N ARG A 240 14.98 -6.47 2.44
CA ARG A 240 16.21 -5.73 2.77
C ARG A 240 15.96 -4.53 3.68
N VAL A 241 14.87 -3.78 3.45
CA VAL A 241 14.48 -2.64 4.29
C VAL A 241 14.13 -3.08 5.72
N VAL A 242 13.41 -4.20 5.87
CA VAL A 242 13.10 -4.78 7.18
C VAL A 242 14.37 -5.28 7.89
N TYR A 243 15.29 -5.90 7.17
CA TYR A 243 16.55 -6.36 7.74
C TYR A 243 17.40 -5.20 8.30
N LEU A 244 17.63 -4.16 7.51
CA LEU A 244 18.45 -3.00 7.92
C LEU A 244 17.86 -2.21 9.09
N SER A 245 16.54 -2.16 9.22
CA SER A 245 15.88 -1.50 10.34
C SER A 245 15.96 -2.30 11.65
N SER A 246 16.15 -3.63 11.57
CA SER A 246 16.31 -4.49 12.74
C SER A 246 17.73 -4.48 13.33
N VAL A 247 18.75 -4.22 12.51
CA VAL A 247 20.17 -4.20 12.95
C VAL A 247 20.56 -2.87 13.60
N ARG A 248 19.84 -1.78 13.32
CA ARG A 248 20.11 -0.44 13.87
C ARG A 248 19.37 -0.12 15.17
N SER A 249 18.59 -1.06 15.70
CA SER A 249 17.73 -0.87 16.89
C SER A 249 18.17 -1.73 18.06
#